data_AF-A0A951LYT9-F1
#
_entry.id   AF-A0A951LYT9-F1
#
_cell.length_a   1.000
_cell.length_b   1.000
_cell.length_c   1.000
_cell.angle_alpha   90.00
_cell.angle_beta   90.00
_cell.angle_gamma   90.00
#
_symmetry.space_group_name_H-M   'P 1'
#
loop_
_entity.id
_entity.type
_entity.pdbx_description
1 polymer ?
#
loop_
_entity_poly.entity_id
_entity_poly.type
_entity_poly.pdbx_seq_one_letter_code
_entity_poly.pdbx_strand_id
1 'polypeptide(L)'
;MYAPHYGIVEGDFIRPLIDADAFGSRPRASADRIPLSSAKLHAPVAPSKIVCVGRNYPEHARELGNEVPKEPLIFLKPPSSLIASGDDIVYPSISERVDFE
;
A
#
# COMPACT_ATOMS: atom_id res chain seq x y z
N MET A 1 -2.15 -11.06 22.69
CA MET A 1 -1.89 -10.82 21.25
C MET A 1 -2.11 -9.33 21.03
N TYR A 2 -1.07 -8.56 20.72
CA TYR A 2 -1.18 -7.10 20.59
C TYR A 2 -1.85 -6.76 19.25
N ALA A 3 -2.81 -5.83 19.26
CA ALA A 3 -3.39 -5.29 18.05
C ALA A 3 -2.37 -4.39 17.31
N PRO A 4 -2.41 -4.30 15.97
CA PRO A 4 -1.60 -3.32 15.26
C PRO A 4 -2.03 -1.89 15.61
N HIS A 5 -1.06 -0.98 15.65
CA HIS A 5 -1.28 0.45 15.93
C HIS A 5 -0.69 1.27 14.79
N TYR A 6 -1.31 2.41 14.48
CA TYR A 6 -0.73 3.38 13.55
C TYR A 6 0.37 4.18 14.24
N GLY A 7 1.35 4.65 13.47
CA GLY A 7 2.46 5.45 13.96
C GLY A 7 3.12 6.25 12.84
N ILE A 8 3.86 7.29 13.22
CA ILE A 8 4.68 8.10 12.31
C ILE A 8 6.10 7.55 12.34
N VAL A 9 6.65 7.19 11.19
CA VAL A 9 8.05 6.80 11.05
C VAL A 9 8.91 8.07 10.93
N GLU A 10 9.86 8.25 11.85
CA GLU A 10 10.82 9.36 11.90
C GLU A 10 12.25 8.79 12.03
N GLY A 11 12.92 8.60 10.90
CA GLY A 11 14.24 7.93 10.87
C GLY A 11 14.14 6.50 11.40
N ASP A 12 14.94 6.16 12.41
CA ASP A 12 14.99 4.83 13.02
C ASP A 12 13.94 4.62 14.13
N PHE A 13 12.95 5.50 14.24
CA PHE A 13 11.93 5.42 15.28
C PHE A 13 10.51 5.52 14.72
N ILE A 14 9.57 4.93 15.46
CA ILE A 14 8.14 5.06 15.27
C ILE A 14 7.59 5.82 16.47
N ARG A 15 6.77 6.84 16.20
CA ARG A 15 5.95 7.51 17.20
C ARG A 15 4.51 7.03 17.07
N PRO A 16 4.00 6.22 18.01
CA PRO A 16 2.62 5.71 17.95
C PRO A 16 1.61 6.84 17.89
N LEU A 17 0.52 6.66 17.13
CA LEU A 17 -0.60 7.59 17.16
C LEU A 17 -1.49 7.33 18.38
N ILE A 18 -2.02 8.42 18.95
CA ILE A 18 -2.97 8.41 20.05
C ILE A 18 -4.38 8.49 19.46
N ASP A 19 -5.18 7.45 19.65
CA ASP A 19 -6.61 7.38 19.31
C ASP A 19 -6.95 7.83 17.88
N ALA A 20 -6.06 7.54 16.92
CA ALA A 20 -6.22 7.99 15.53
C ALA A 20 -5.94 6.85 14.54
N ASP A 21 -6.68 6.86 13.43
CA ASP A 21 -6.37 6.07 12.25
C ASP A 21 -5.33 6.79 11.36
N ALA A 22 -4.92 6.13 10.26
CA ALA A 22 -4.00 6.70 9.28
C ALA A 22 -4.56 7.92 8.52
N PHE A 23 -5.85 8.24 8.64
CA PHE A 23 -6.54 9.23 7.81
C PHE A 23 -7.04 10.44 8.60
N GLY A 24 -6.84 10.48 9.92
CA GLY A 24 -7.15 11.62 10.75
C GLY A 24 -6.44 12.88 10.23
N SER A 25 -7.18 13.98 10.07
CA SER A 25 -6.70 15.23 9.49
C SER A 25 -5.53 15.89 10.25
N ARG A 26 -5.32 15.49 11.52
CA ARG A 26 -4.15 15.82 12.35
C ARG A 26 -3.84 14.67 13.31
N PRO A 27 -3.05 13.66 12.91
CA PRO A 27 -2.75 12.54 13.79
C PRO A 27 -1.89 13.04 14.96
N ARG A 28 -2.32 12.80 16.20
CA ARG A 28 -1.53 13.12 17.39
C ARG A 28 -0.59 11.96 17.67
N ALA A 29 0.71 12.19 17.53
CA ALA A 29 1.71 11.20 17.89
C ALA A 29 2.09 11.30 19.38
N SER A 30 2.27 10.15 20.02
CA SER A 30 2.85 10.05 21.36
C SER A 30 4.25 10.68 21.41
N ALA A 31 4.69 11.05 22.61
CA ALA A 31 6.08 11.39 22.87
C ALA A 31 6.99 10.15 22.84
N ASP A 32 6.40 8.95 22.95
CA ASP A 32 7.11 7.69 22.91
C ASP A 32 7.84 7.50 21.57
N ARG A 33 9.01 6.87 21.66
CA ARG A 33 9.84 6.49 20.52
C ARG A 33 10.14 5.01 20.58
N ILE A 34 9.53 4.26 19.66
CA ILE A 34 9.77 2.83 19.51
C ILE A 34 10.83 2.65 18.42
N PRO A 35 11.94 1.93 18.65
CA PRO A 35 12.90 1.64 17.59
C PRO A 35 12.20 0.93 16.42
N LEU A 36 12.39 1.43 15.20
CA LEU A 36 11.79 0.86 13.98
C LEU A 36 12.17 -0.62 13.83
N SER A 37 13.42 -0.96 14.17
CA SER A 37 13.95 -2.33 14.17
C SER A 37 13.26 -3.29 15.15
N SER A 38 12.52 -2.77 16.14
CA SER A 38 11.81 -3.57 17.14
C SER A 38 10.34 -3.82 16.79
N ALA A 39 9.84 -3.22 15.71
CA ALA A 39 8.45 -3.34 15.28
C ALA A 39 8.34 -4.16 13.98
N LYS A 40 7.21 -4.85 13.82
CA LYS A 40 6.82 -5.40 12.52
C LYS A 40 5.94 -4.38 11.81
N LEU A 41 6.37 -3.93 10.64
CA LEU A 41 5.54 -3.08 9.78
C LEU A 41 4.46 -3.91 9.11
N HIS A 42 3.24 -3.35 9.06
CA HIS A 42 2.13 -3.86 8.28
C HIS A 42 1.86 -2.92 7.11
N ALA A 43 0.91 -3.28 6.23
CA ALA A 43 0.39 -2.33 5.26
C ALA A 43 -0.12 -1.07 5.98
N PRO A 44 0.14 0.14 5.44
CA PRO A 44 -0.12 1.39 6.16
C PRO A 44 -1.61 1.69 6.37
N VAL A 45 -2.50 0.93 5.72
CA VAL A 45 -3.96 1.11 5.74
C VAL A 45 -4.66 -0.25 5.63
N ALA A 46 -5.90 -0.33 6.12
CA ALA A 46 -6.78 -1.48 5.96
C ALA A 46 -7.99 -1.12 5.07
N PRO A 47 -7.83 -1.13 3.73
CA PRO A 47 -8.85 -0.62 2.83
C PRO A 47 -10.04 -1.59 2.70
N SER A 48 -11.25 -1.07 2.52
CA SER A 48 -12.42 -1.89 2.15
C SER A 48 -12.43 -2.32 0.68
N LYS A 49 -11.72 -1.57 -0.18
CA LYS A 49 -11.54 -1.84 -1.61
C LYS A 49 -10.28 -1.16 -2.13
N ILE A 50 -9.68 -1.72 -3.18
CA ILE A 50 -8.57 -1.11 -3.92
C ILE A 50 -9.07 -0.85 -5.35
N VAL A 51 -9.11 0.42 -5.75
CA VAL A 51 -9.55 0.87 -7.07
C VAL A 51 -8.33 1.31 -7.86
N CYS A 52 -8.13 0.72 -9.03
CA CYS A 52 -6.97 0.93 -9.88
C CYS A 52 -7.38 1.58 -11.21
N VAL A 53 -6.43 2.30 -11.82
CA VAL A 53 -6.60 2.92 -13.15
C VAL A 53 -5.53 2.35 -14.08
N GLY A 54 -5.94 1.72 -15.16
CA GLY A 54 -5.02 1.21 -16.19
C GLY A 54 -4.71 2.28 -17.24
N ARG A 55 -3.51 2.19 -17.83
CA ARG A 55 -3.08 3.01 -18.99
C ARG A 55 -3.20 4.53 -18.75
N ASN A 56 -2.89 4.98 -17.52
CA ASN A 56 -2.99 6.39 -17.13
C ASN A 56 -1.77 7.25 -17.55
N TYR A 57 -0.82 6.66 -18.29
CA TYR A 57 0.37 7.32 -18.82
C TYR A 57 0.48 7.07 -20.33
N PRO A 58 0.47 8.12 -21.18
CA PRO A 58 0.48 7.98 -22.64
C PRO A 58 1.68 7.21 -23.20
N GLU A 59 2.85 7.37 -22.61
CA GLU A 59 4.10 6.71 -23.02
C GLU A 59 3.99 5.20 -22.78
N HIS A 60 3.54 4.81 -21.59
CA HIS A 60 3.38 3.40 -21.23
C HIS A 60 2.24 2.71 -21.99
N ALA A 61 1.15 3.43 -22.31
CA ALA A 61 0.10 2.90 -23.18
C ALA A 61 0.62 2.52 -24.58
N ARG A 62 1.56 3.33 -25.13
CA ARG A 62 2.18 3.08 -26.44
C ARG A 62 3.14 1.88 -26.42
N GLU A 63 3.84 1.64 -25.32
CA GLU A 63 4.77 0.48 -25.17
C GLU A 63 4.05 -0.86 -25.36
N LEU A 64 2.81 -0.94 -24.90
CA LEU A 64 1.96 -2.13 -25.06
C LEU A 64 1.19 -2.16 -26.40
N GLY A 65 1.49 -1.24 -27.33
CA GLY A 65 0.81 -1.14 -28.62
C GLY A 65 -0.64 -0.68 -28.54
N ASN A 66 -1.03 0.00 -27.44
CA ASN A 66 -2.40 0.41 -27.19
C ASN A 66 -2.61 1.91 -27.40
N GLU A 67 -3.80 2.29 -27.87
CA GLU A 67 -4.23 3.68 -27.82
C GLU A 67 -4.53 4.10 -26.37
N VAL A 68 -4.29 5.38 -26.06
CA VAL A 68 -4.72 5.97 -24.79
C VAL A 68 -6.26 5.98 -24.77
N PRO A 69 -6.91 5.33 -23.79
CA PRO A 69 -8.36 5.30 -23.70
C PRO A 69 -8.95 6.71 -23.59
N LYS A 70 -10.09 6.95 -24.24
CA LYS A 70 -10.85 8.23 -24.08
C LYS A 70 -11.53 8.35 -22.72
N GLU A 71 -11.73 7.23 -22.04
CA GLU A 71 -12.32 7.14 -20.71
C GLU A 71 -11.42 6.32 -19.79
N PRO A 72 -11.39 6.59 -18.46
CA PRO A 72 -10.54 5.85 -17.54
C PRO A 72 -10.85 4.35 -17.50
N LEU A 73 -9.82 3.52 -17.68
CA LEU A 73 -9.95 2.08 -17.50
C LEU A 73 -9.86 1.73 -16.01
N ILE A 74 -11.01 1.55 -15.35
CA ILE A 74 -11.09 1.26 -13.92
C ILE A 74 -11.22 -0.25 -13.68
N PHE A 75 -10.46 -0.78 -12.72
CA PHE A 75 -10.59 -2.16 -12.24
C PHE A 75 -10.36 -2.25 -10.72
N LEU A 76 -10.70 -3.41 -10.15
CA LEU A 76 -10.60 -3.66 -8.71
C LEU A 76 -9.51 -4.68 -8.40
N LYS A 77 -8.79 -4.45 -7.31
CA LYS A 77 -8.01 -5.49 -6.62
C LYS A 77 -8.67 -5.77 -5.27
N PRO A 78 -8.77 -7.04 -4.85
CA PRO A 78 -9.34 -7.35 -3.55
C PRO A 78 -8.38 -6.89 -2.44
N PRO A 79 -8.89 -6.40 -1.29
CA PRO A 79 -8.04 -6.08 -0.13
C PRO A 79 -7.15 -7.25 0.33
N SER A 80 -7.57 -8.49 0.09
CA SER A 80 -6.78 -9.69 0.37
C SER A 80 -5.51 -9.85 -0.48
N SER A 81 -5.33 -9.04 -1.52
CA SER A 81 -4.10 -8.98 -2.32
C SER A 81 -3.05 -8.00 -1.79
N LEU A 82 -3.37 -7.22 -0.75
CA LEU A 82 -2.45 -6.25 -0.15
C LEU A 82 -1.49 -6.95 0.82
N ILE A 83 -0.19 -6.68 0.65
CA ILE A 83 0.89 -7.18 1.52
C ILE A 83 1.67 -6.00 2.11
N ALA A 84 2.41 -6.24 3.20
CA ALA A 84 3.23 -5.19 3.82
C ALA A 84 4.51 -4.93 3.02
N SER A 85 5.16 -3.79 3.29
CA SER A 85 6.48 -3.53 2.74
C SER A 85 7.48 -4.58 3.23
N GLY A 86 8.23 -5.18 2.31
CA GLY A 86 9.20 -6.24 2.60
C GLY A 86 8.62 -7.65 2.68
N ASP A 87 7.30 -7.82 2.54
CA ASP A 87 6.69 -9.15 2.35
C ASP A 87 6.93 -9.66 0.92
N ASP A 88 6.99 -10.98 0.75
CA ASP A 88 7.20 -11.62 -0.54
C ASP A 88 5.96 -11.52 -1.45
N ILE A 89 6.18 -11.21 -2.73
CA ILE A 89 5.16 -11.31 -3.77
C ILE A 89 5.03 -12.79 -4.18
N VAL A 90 3.84 -13.36 -3.98
CA VAL A 90 3.57 -14.75 -4.38
C VAL A 90 3.40 -14.83 -5.90
N TYR A 91 4.29 -15.58 -6.56
CA TYR A 91 4.16 -15.90 -7.98
C TYR A 91 3.14 -17.05 -8.17
N PRO A 92 1.97 -16.81 -8.79
CA PRO A 92 0.95 -17.84 -8.94
C PRO A 92 1.41 -18.95 -9.88
N SER A 93 1.26 -20.21 -9.47
CA SER A 93 1.68 -21.37 -10.29
C SER A 93 0.92 -21.52 -11.60
N ILE A 94 -0.25 -20.88 -11.73
CA ILE A 94 -1.07 -20.86 -12.95
C ILE A 94 -0.57 -19.87 -14.00
N SER A 95 0.37 -18.99 -13.65
CA SER A 95 0.87 -17.94 -14.52
C SER A 95 2.18 -18.35 -15.18
N GLU A 96 2.30 -18.11 -16.49
CA GLU A 96 3.59 -18.21 -17.21
C GLU A 96 4.41 -16.92 -17.11
N ARG A 97 3.72 -15.80 -16.90
CA ARG A 97 4.30 -14.46 -16.77
C ARG A 97 3.50 -13.64 -15.78
N VAL A 98 4.22 -12.90 -14.94
CA VAL A 98 3.68 -11.88 -14.03
C VAL A 98 4.50 -10.62 -14.25
N ASP A 99 3.83 -9.51 -14.54
CA ASP A 99 4.44 -8.21 -14.74
C ASP A 99 4.27 -7.34 -13.48
N PHE A 100 5.20 -6.40 -13.28
CA PHE A 100 5.13 -5.40 -12.24
C PHE A 100 4.66 -4.07 -12.84
N GLU A 101 3.83 -3.34 -12.10
CA GLU A 101 3.16 -2.10 -12.52
C GLU A 101 3.14 -1.11 -11.35
#